data_AF-A0A1I3Z773-F1
#
_entry.id   AF-A0A1I3Z773-F1
#
_cell.length_a   1.000
_cell.length_b   1.000
_cell.length_c   1.000
_cell.angle_alpha   90.00
_cell.angle_beta   90.00
_cell.angle_gamma   90.00
#
_symmetry.space_group_name_H-M   'P 1'
#
loop_
_entity.id
_entity.type
_entity.pdbx_description
1 polymer ?
#
loop_
_entity_poly.entity_id
_entity_poly.type
_entity_poly.pdbx_seq_one_letter_code
_entity_poly.pdbx_strand_id
1 'polypeptide(L)'
;MHRKVLSALLASAAAAVSGVAMAQSLTLTPADTLERQGLTVIADQNQFSPIFFDEKNAGIQIVLHGNRIATDGAVRLDKTPEQWAPVPAFVSRTRGTEPNQLVVRSTYKDVKLDYTVKVTAEGDGFRIAVDLDRPLPAALVGKAGFNLDFLPSAYFGKTYLMDAAPGLFPRHPTGPMAKDGSGDPLPLTSGGKSVTLAPEDPMTRVTITSDQGPLTLYDARARAQNGWFVVRSMIAEGAKENAIVWHVRPNVIKDWVRAPVVSFNQAGYTPNRPKVALIELDPHFKAPAEAELVRLTADGREEPVLRARTLPRGHWTRYDYAAFDFSSVRTPGIYAIRYAGVTTNPFRIAPDAYARIWQTSLDTFLAEQMDHVGIREQYRVWSAPSHLDDARQAPPNITHFDGYKMGANLDSPFKAGEHIPGLAVGGFQDAGDYDIQTPENAMVVRDLVWARELFGLDWDETSVDEAARAVEIRKPDGVEDSLQQIRHGALQLLAQYKVFGHAIVGIVDPTLRQYAHLGDAGSQTDGLTYDPSLKPAERKNGASGAQDDRWAFTTDLPANNLMVAAGLAGASRALAQSDPAMAAEALHAAEALWAKQQQGVIKAGDGRDDSTSPRSAQ
;
A
#
# COMPACT_ATOMS: atom_id res chain seq x y z
N MET A 1 -29.75 -56.11 79.93
CA MET A 1 -28.69 -55.93 78.90
C MET A 1 -29.35 -55.34 77.66
N HIS A 2 -29.19 -54.03 77.41
CA HIS A 2 -28.27 -53.44 76.39
C HIS A 2 -28.73 -53.67 74.94
N ARG A 3 -28.79 -52.69 74.03
CA ARG A 3 -28.69 -51.22 74.05
C ARG A 3 -29.17 -50.76 72.66
N LYS A 4 -29.83 -49.59 72.60
CA LYS A 4 -30.25 -48.83 71.40
C LYS A 4 -29.05 -48.45 70.52
N VAL A 5 -29.25 -48.27 69.20
CA VAL A 5 -28.60 -47.17 68.42
C VAL A 5 -29.53 -46.70 67.28
N LEU A 6 -29.87 -45.41 67.31
CA LEU A 6 -30.43 -44.58 66.24
C LEU A 6 -29.39 -44.37 65.12
N SER A 7 -29.82 -44.19 63.88
CA SER A 7 -29.00 -43.52 62.85
C SER A 7 -29.85 -42.48 62.12
N ALA A 8 -29.38 -41.23 62.22
CA ALA A 8 -30.03 -40.02 61.75
C ALA A 8 -29.74 -39.78 60.25
N LEU A 9 -30.75 -39.27 59.54
CA LEU A 9 -30.61 -38.66 58.22
C LEU A 9 -29.86 -37.33 58.31
N LEU A 10 -28.90 -37.12 57.42
CA LEU A 10 -28.36 -35.80 57.06
C LEU A 10 -28.47 -35.64 55.54
N ALA A 11 -29.39 -34.80 55.11
CA ALA A 11 -29.54 -34.36 53.73
C ALA A 11 -28.65 -33.12 53.52
N SER A 12 -27.65 -33.25 52.65
CA SER A 12 -26.79 -32.15 52.22
C SER A 12 -27.28 -31.63 50.87
N ALA A 13 -27.93 -30.47 50.87
CA ALA A 13 -28.28 -29.75 49.66
C ALA A 13 -27.03 -29.07 49.08
N ALA A 14 -26.49 -29.59 47.98
CA ALA A 14 -25.44 -28.93 47.21
C ALA A 14 -26.10 -27.97 46.21
N ALA A 15 -26.07 -26.67 46.51
CA ALA A 15 -26.41 -25.63 45.55
C ALA A 15 -25.31 -25.55 44.48
N ALA A 16 -25.62 -26.05 43.28
CA ALA A 16 -24.79 -25.83 42.10
C ALA A 16 -24.92 -24.35 41.68
N VAL A 17 -23.95 -23.54 42.08
CA VAL A 17 -23.76 -22.20 41.52
C VAL A 17 -23.16 -22.39 40.13
N SER A 18 -24.02 -22.40 39.11
CA SER A 18 -23.60 -22.26 37.72
C SER A 18 -23.05 -20.84 37.54
N GLY A 19 -21.73 -20.69 37.66
CA GLY A 19 -21.06 -19.47 37.25
C GLY A 19 -21.26 -19.27 35.75
N VAL A 20 -22.15 -18.36 35.37
CA VAL A 20 -22.20 -17.81 34.02
C VAL A 20 -20.88 -17.09 33.82
N ALA A 21 -19.94 -17.72 33.11
CA ALA A 21 -18.73 -17.07 32.65
C ALA A 21 -19.13 -15.96 31.68
N MET A 22 -19.28 -14.74 32.20
CA MET A 22 -19.44 -13.53 31.39
C MET A 22 -18.26 -13.47 30.41
N ALA A 23 -18.54 -13.60 29.12
CA ALA A 23 -17.53 -13.31 28.10
C ALA A 23 -17.01 -11.89 28.35
N GLN A 24 -15.68 -11.70 28.34
CA GLN A 24 -15.11 -10.35 28.51
C GLN A 24 -15.65 -9.43 27.42
N SER A 25 -16.41 -8.42 27.82
CA SER A 25 -16.89 -7.37 26.92
C SER A 25 -15.71 -6.57 26.37
N LEU A 26 -15.89 -5.95 25.20
CA LEU A 26 -14.93 -4.95 24.70
C LEU A 26 -14.75 -3.83 25.73
N THR A 27 -13.50 -3.38 25.91
CA THR A 27 -13.14 -2.32 26.84
C THR A 27 -12.33 -1.23 26.14
N LEU A 28 -12.58 0.02 26.51
CA LEU A 28 -11.80 1.15 25.99
C LEU A 28 -10.44 1.23 26.68
N THR A 29 -9.37 1.10 25.90
CA THR A 29 -7.99 1.09 26.40
C THR A 29 -7.43 2.51 26.56
N PRO A 30 -6.27 2.67 27.24
CA PRO A 30 -5.52 3.92 27.24
C PRO A 30 -5.06 4.40 25.85
N ALA A 31 -5.00 3.51 24.84
CA ALA A 31 -4.67 3.85 23.46
C ALA A 31 -5.87 4.39 22.66
N ASP A 32 -7.03 4.56 23.32
CA ASP A 32 -8.30 4.97 22.70
C ASP A 32 -8.77 4.01 21.59
N THR A 33 -8.64 2.70 21.87
CA THR A 33 -9.15 1.59 21.06
C THR A 33 -10.13 0.75 21.90
N LEU A 34 -11.11 0.10 21.28
CA LEU A 34 -11.94 -0.90 21.97
C LEU A 34 -11.31 -2.27 21.80
N GLU A 35 -10.97 -2.92 22.91
CA GLU A 35 -10.22 -4.17 22.90
C GLU A 35 -10.77 -5.23 23.85
N ARG A 36 -10.67 -6.47 23.40
CA ARG A 36 -10.74 -7.70 24.18
C ARG A 36 -9.80 -8.71 23.53
N GLN A 37 -9.46 -9.79 24.23
CA GLN A 37 -8.62 -10.84 23.63
C GLN A 37 -9.24 -11.34 22.31
N GLY A 38 -8.47 -11.28 21.23
CA GLY A 38 -8.89 -11.67 19.88
C GLY A 38 -9.57 -10.58 19.03
N LEU A 39 -9.92 -9.40 19.58
CA LEU A 39 -10.60 -8.33 18.83
C LEU A 39 -10.11 -6.94 19.24
N THR A 40 -9.72 -6.15 18.24
CA THR A 40 -9.41 -4.72 18.37
C THR A 40 -10.28 -3.94 17.39
N VAL A 41 -10.95 -2.90 17.87
CA VAL A 41 -11.68 -1.92 17.06
C VAL A 41 -11.00 -0.57 17.22
N ILE A 42 -10.56 -0.02 16.09
CA ILE A 42 -9.88 1.27 16.00
C ILE A 42 -10.85 2.24 15.34
N ALA A 43 -10.94 3.48 15.82
CA ALA A 43 -11.74 4.53 15.19
C ALA A 43 -10.86 5.78 14.98
N ASP A 44 -10.67 6.16 13.72
CA ASP A 44 -9.96 7.38 13.26
C ASP A 44 -8.65 7.66 14.02
N GLN A 45 -7.84 6.61 14.19
CA GLN A 45 -6.44 6.75 14.64
C GLN A 45 -5.54 7.20 13.49
N ASN A 46 -5.88 6.75 12.28
CA ASN A 46 -5.33 7.20 11.02
C ASN A 46 -6.42 8.00 10.30
N GLN A 47 -6.03 9.11 9.68
CA GLN A 47 -6.93 9.99 8.93
C GLN A 47 -6.84 9.63 7.44
N PHE A 48 -7.89 9.96 6.67
CA PHE A 48 -7.79 9.93 5.22
C PHE A 48 -6.68 10.87 4.74
N SER A 49 -5.92 10.44 3.73
CA SER A 49 -4.79 11.21 3.20
C SER A 49 -5.29 12.51 2.56
N PRO A 50 -4.59 13.65 2.71
CA PRO A 50 -4.97 14.89 2.05
C PRO A 50 -4.67 14.90 0.54
N ILE A 51 -3.87 13.95 0.05
CA ILE A 51 -3.46 13.84 -1.36
C ILE A 51 -4.11 12.61 -2.00
N PHE A 52 -3.95 11.46 -1.34
CA PHE A 52 -4.40 10.16 -1.84
C PHE A 52 -5.77 9.72 -1.31
N PHE A 53 -6.36 10.51 -0.41
CA PHE A 53 -7.70 10.30 0.13
C PHE A 53 -7.87 8.92 0.77
N ASP A 54 -8.48 7.96 0.08
CA ASP A 54 -8.78 6.63 0.60
C ASP A 54 -7.67 5.60 0.30
N GLU A 55 -6.70 5.53 1.21
CA GLU A 55 -5.61 4.55 1.21
C GLU A 55 -5.95 3.23 1.94
N LYS A 56 -7.24 2.97 2.22
CA LYS A 56 -7.70 1.76 2.94
C LYS A 56 -7.06 1.60 4.32
N ASN A 57 -7.00 2.70 5.06
CA ASN A 57 -6.35 2.76 6.37
C ASN A 57 -6.99 3.77 7.35
N ALA A 58 -8.18 4.29 7.10
CA ALA A 58 -8.81 5.33 7.94
C ALA A 58 -10.17 4.89 8.51
N GLY A 59 -10.89 5.79 9.18
CA GLY A 59 -12.21 5.50 9.75
C GLY A 59 -12.19 4.40 10.82
N ILE A 60 -13.26 3.60 10.88
CA ILE A 60 -13.31 2.42 11.75
C ILE A 60 -12.60 1.24 11.10
N GLN A 61 -11.69 0.61 11.85
CA GLN A 61 -10.97 -0.61 11.46
C GLN A 61 -11.25 -1.74 12.46
N ILE A 62 -11.25 -2.98 11.96
CA ILE A 62 -11.44 -4.19 12.76
C ILE A 62 -10.24 -5.11 12.58
N VAL A 63 -9.54 -5.40 13.67
CA VAL A 63 -8.53 -6.46 13.72
C VAL A 63 -9.12 -7.63 14.49
N LEU A 64 -9.39 -8.73 13.79
CA LEU A 64 -9.96 -9.96 14.33
C LEU A 64 -8.91 -11.08 14.22
N HIS A 65 -8.59 -11.69 15.36
CA HIS A 65 -7.60 -12.77 15.45
C HIS A 65 -6.26 -12.44 14.77
N GLY A 66 -5.77 -11.21 15.00
CA GLY A 66 -4.48 -10.73 14.48
C GLY A 66 -4.49 -10.28 13.01
N ASN A 67 -5.61 -10.39 12.30
CA ASN A 67 -5.75 -9.92 10.92
C ASN A 67 -6.64 -8.66 10.88
N ARG A 68 -6.19 -7.61 10.17
CA ARG A 68 -7.06 -6.48 9.84
C ARG A 68 -8.05 -6.92 8.76
N ILE A 69 -9.31 -7.09 9.14
CA ILE A 69 -10.36 -7.61 8.25
C ILE A 69 -11.28 -6.53 7.70
N ALA A 70 -11.30 -5.34 8.31
CA ALA A 70 -12.12 -4.22 7.86
C ALA A 70 -11.46 -2.85 8.14
N THR A 71 -11.85 -1.85 7.35
CA THR A 71 -11.39 -0.44 7.41
C THR A 71 -12.47 0.50 6.89
N ASP A 72 -12.19 1.80 6.92
CA ASP A 72 -12.95 2.89 6.28
C ASP A 72 -14.40 2.99 6.73
N GLY A 73 -14.68 2.55 7.96
CA GLY A 73 -15.99 2.68 8.56
C GLY A 73 -16.35 4.15 8.78
N ALA A 74 -17.06 4.76 7.83
CA ALA A 74 -17.36 6.20 7.80
C ALA A 74 -18.59 6.52 6.93
N VAL A 75 -19.09 7.76 7.02
CA VAL A 75 -20.09 8.25 6.06
C VAL A 75 -19.41 8.55 4.73
N ARG A 76 -19.90 7.96 3.65
CA ARG A 76 -19.40 8.06 2.27
C ARG A 76 -20.49 8.57 1.32
N LEU A 77 -20.10 9.40 0.36
CA LEU A 77 -21.02 9.96 -0.64
C LEU A 77 -21.27 8.98 -1.81
N ASP A 78 -20.36 8.03 -2.02
CA ASP A 78 -20.45 6.99 -3.05
C ASP A 78 -20.58 5.60 -2.42
N LYS A 79 -21.29 4.69 -3.10
CA LYS A 79 -21.49 3.30 -2.64
C LYS A 79 -20.21 2.47 -2.68
N THR A 80 -19.40 2.66 -3.70
CA THR A 80 -18.12 1.97 -3.93
C THR A 80 -17.07 3.02 -4.29
N PRO A 81 -16.63 3.82 -3.30
CA PRO A 81 -15.71 4.93 -3.56
C PRO A 81 -14.38 4.42 -4.14
N GLU A 82 -13.89 5.12 -5.15
CA GLU A 82 -12.52 4.99 -5.66
C GLU A 82 -11.54 5.70 -4.70
N GLN A 83 -10.23 5.49 -4.88
CA GLN A 83 -9.20 6.08 -4.00
C GLN A 83 -9.35 7.59 -3.83
N TRP A 84 -9.48 8.34 -4.93
CA TRP A 84 -9.68 9.79 -4.92
C TRP A 84 -11.15 10.24 -4.86
N ALA A 85 -12.09 9.34 -4.54
CA ALA A 85 -13.45 9.77 -4.27
C ALA A 85 -13.50 10.63 -2.98
N PRO A 86 -14.43 11.58 -2.84
CA PRO A 86 -14.51 12.44 -1.67
C PRO A 86 -14.54 11.66 -0.35
N VAL A 87 -13.71 12.11 0.59
CA VAL A 87 -13.57 11.54 1.94
C VAL A 87 -13.96 12.57 3.00
N PRO A 88 -14.44 12.14 4.18
CA PRO A 88 -14.74 13.07 5.25
C PRO A 88 -13.44 13.61 5.86
N ALA A 89 -13.40 14.91 6.14
CA ALA A 89 -12.32 15.50 6.93
C ALA A 89 -12.50 15.13 8.41
N PHE A 90 -11.42 14.67 9.03
CA PHE A 90 -11.37 14.44 10.48
C PHE A 90 -11.44 15.78 11.24
N VAL A 91 -12.28 15.85 12.27
CA VAL A 91 -12.39 17.03 13.15
C VAL A 91 -11.85 16.73 14.54
N SER A 92 -12.35 15.68 15.19
CA SER A 92 -11.91 15.30 16.53
C SER A 92 -12.26 13.86 16.86
N ARG A 93 -11.55 13.29 17.84
CA ARG A 93 -11.85 12.00 18.47
C ARG A 93 -11.82 12.17 19.98
N THR A 94 -12.87 11.74 20.65
CA THR A 94 -13.00 11.83 22.11
C THR A 94 -13.60 10.55 22.70
N ARG A 95 -13.45 10.38 24.02
CA ARG A 95 -14.23 9.39 24.75
C ARG A 95 -15.65 9.89 24.93
N GLY A 96 -16.62 9.00 24.75
CA GLY A 96 -18.03 9.31 24.90
C GLY A 96 -18.49 9.42 26.35
N THR A 97 -19.77 9.72 26.53
CA THR A 97 -20.42 9.77 27.86
C THR A 97 -20.85 8.39 28.33
N GLU A 98 -20.98 7.42 27.42
CA GLU A 98 -21.27 6.02 27.75
C GLU A 98 -19.98 5.26 28.08
N PRO A 99 -20.05 4.23 28.95
CA PRO A 99 -18.91 3.34 29.19
C PRO A 99 -18.42 2.71 27.88
N ASN A 100 -17.09 2.67 27.71
CA ASN A 100 -16.44 2.06 26.54
C ASN A 100 -16.95 2.60 25.19
N GLN A 101 -17.09 3.93 25.10
CA GLN A 101 -17.52 4.62 23.90
C GLN A 101 -16.41 5.51 23.33
N LEU A 102 -16.20 5.43 22.03
CA LEU A 102 -15.44 6.38 21.22
C LEU A 102 -16.39 7.21 20.38
N VAL A 103 -16.08 8.50 20.25
CA VAL A 103 -16.85 9.47 19.48
C VAL A 103 -15.92 10.17 18.52
N VAL A 104 -16.20 10.05 17.22
CA VAL A 104 -15.45 10.72 16.15
C VAL A 104 -16.35 11.77 15.51
N ARG A 105 -15.84 12.99 15.37
CA ARG A 105 -16.48 14.06 14.61
C ARG A 105 -15.80 14.23 13.26
N SER A 106 -16.61 14.37 12.23
CA SER A 106 -16.15 14.46 10.84
C SER A 106 -17.02 15.41 10.04
N THR A 107 -16.50 15.91 8.92
CA THR A 107 -17.21 16.87 8.08
C THR A 107 -16.89 16.73 6.60
N TYR A 108 -17.90 16.96 5.76
CA TYR A 108 -17.73 17.33 4.36
C TYR A 108 -18.14 18.79 4.20
N LYS A 109 -17.17 19.71 4.18
CA LYS A 109 -17.41 21.16 4.11
C LYS A 109 -18.21 21.55 2.85
N ASP A 110 -17.81 21.01 1.70
CA ASP A 110 -18.38 21.39 0.39
C ASP A 110 -19.86 21.06 0.24
N VAL A 111 -20.31 19.97 0.89
CA VAL A 111 -21.72 19.54 0.89
C VAL A 111 -22.43 19.83 2.22
N LYS A 112 -21.79 20.61 3.10
CA LYS A 112 -22.33 21.06 4.40
C LYS A 112 -22.87 19.92 5.26
N LEU A 113 -22.14 18.81 5.31
CA LEU A 113 -22.49 17.63 6.09
C LEU A 113 -21.53 17.47 7.25
N ASP A 114 -22.00 17.80 8.46
CA ASP A 114 -21.28 17.56 9.71
C ASP A 114 -21.95 16.40 10.44
N TYR A 115 -21.14 15.45 10.92
CA TYR A 115 -21.67 14.27 11.59
C TYR A 115 -20.72 13.75 12.67
N THR A 116 -21.29 12.89 13.50
CA THR A 116 -20.60 12.21 14.59
C THR A 116 -20.83 10.70 14.47
N VAL A 117 -19.76 9.92 14.57
CA VAL A 117 -19.81 8.46 14.67
C VAL A 117 -19.51 8.05 16.11
N LYS A 118 -20.43 7.31 16.73
CA LYS A 118 -20.29 6.75 18.06
C LYS A 118 -20.05 5.25 17.95
N VAL A 119 -18.96 4.76 18.52
CA VAL A 119 -18.62 3.34 18.59
C VAL A 119 -18.65 2.94 20.06
N THR A 120 -19.67 2.20 20.48
CA THR A 120 -19.86 1.77 21.88
C THR A 120 -19.70 0.25 21.98
N ALA A 121 -18.96 -0.25 22.97
CA ALA A 121 -18.95 -1.68 23.27
C ALA A 121 -20.36 -2.20 23.61
N GLU A 122 -20.74 -3.35 23.07
CA GLU A 122 -22.09 -3.89 23.22
C GLU A 122 -22.09 -5.42 23.16
N GLY A 123 -22.37 -6.06 24.30
CA GLY A 123 -22.35 -7.52 24.41
C GLY A 123 -20.98 -8.09 24.05
N ASP A 124 -20.97 -8.99 23.06
CA ASP A 124 -19.78 -9.63 22.51
C ASP A 124 -19.13 -8.86 21.35
N GLY A 125 -19.74 -7.77 20.90
CA GLY A 125 -19.22 -6.89 19.85
C GLY A 125 -19.43 -5.41 20.20
N PHE A 126 -19.84 -4.61 19.22
CA PHE A 126 -19.97 -3.17 19.38
C PHE A 126 -21.11 -2.61 18.53
N ARG A 127 -21.60 -1.44 18.92
CA ARG A 127 -22.62 -0.66 18.24
C ARG A 127 -21.97 0.53 17.55
N ILE A 128 -22.31 0.74 16.29
CA ILE A 128 -21.98 1.96 15.54
C ILE A 128 -23.27 2.78 15.41
N ALA A 129 -23.22 4.06 15.78
CA ALA A 129 -24.30 5.00 15.50
C ALA A 129 -23.77 6.27 14.83
N VAL A 130 -24.51 6.75 13.83
CA VAL A 130 -24.21 8.01 13.14
C VAL A 130 -25.28 9.02 13.50
N ASP A 131 -24.85 10.17 14.02
CA ASP A 131 -25.69 11.35 14.24
C ASP A 131 -25.25 12.47 13.32
N LEU A 132 -26.20 13.15 12.68
CA LEU A 132 -25.96 14.36 11.91
C LEU A 132 -26.25 15.59 12.76
N ASP A 133 -25.49 16.66 12.57
CA ASP A 133 -25.75 17.93 13.26
C ASP A 133 -27.08 18.57 12.82
N ARG A 134 -27.45 18.33 11.56
CA ARG A 134 -28.68 18.79 10.89
C ARG A 134 -29.28 17.63 10.07
N PRO A 135 -30.59 17.64 9.78
CA PRO A 135 -31.18 16.65 8.88
C PRO A 135 -30.40 16.54 7.57
N LEU A 136 -30.33 15.32 7.00
CA LEU A 136 -29.57 15.05 5.79
C LEU A 136 -29.89 16.09 4.69
N PRO A 137 -28.89 16.77 4.11
CA PRO A 137 -29.12 17.71 3.01
C PRO A 137 -29.84 17.04 1.83
N ALA A 138 -30.84 17.72 1.25
CA ALA A 138 -31.64 17.16 0.16
C ALA A 138 -30.82 16.65 -1.04
N ALA A 139 -29.70 17.34 -1.36
CA ALA A 139 -28.80 16.94 -2.44
C ALA A 139 -28.04 15.62 -2.19
N LEU A 140 -28.01 15.15 -0.94
CA LEU A 140 -27.34 13.93 -0.50
C LEU A 140 -28.32 12.77 -0.27
N VAL A 141 -29.64 12.99 -0.38
CA VAL A 141 -30.64 11.92 -0.30
C VAL A 141 -30.39 10.93 -1.45
N GLY A 142 -30.35 9.64 -1.11
CA GLY A 142 -30.00 8.58 -2.07
C GLY A 142 -28.51 8.50 -2.41
N LYS A 143 -27.66 9.38 -1.84
CA LYS A 143 -26.20 9.37 -2.02
C LYS A 143 -25.48 9.05 -0.73
N ALA A 144 -25.64 9.82 0.34
CA ALA A 144 -24.90 9.60 1.59
C ALA A 144 -25.33 8.32 2.31
N GLY A 145 -24.34 7.51 2.68
CA GLY A 145 -24.53 6.28 3.44
C GLY A 145 -23.33 6.00 4.33
N PHE A 146 -23.49 5.10 5.29
CA PHE A 146 -22.38 4.60 6.09
C PHE A 146 -21.83 3.33 5.43
N ASN A 147 -20.52 3.32 5.20
CA ASN A 147 -19.78 2.17 4.67
C ASN A 147 -18.94 1.52 5.75
N LEU A 148 -18.65 0.24 5.58
CA LEU A 148 -17.53 -0.45 6.20
C LEU A 148 -16.93 -1.41 5.16
N ASP A 149 -15.64 -1.27 4.90
CA ASP A 149 -14.94 -1.97 3.84
C ASP A 149 -14.23 -3.19 4.41
N PHE A 150 -14.38 -4.36 3.77
CA PHE A 150 -13.83 -5.64 4.21
C PHE A 150 -12.74 -6.15 3.26
N LEU A 151 -11.61 -6.59 3.84
CA LEU A 151 -10.38 -6.93 3.11
C LEU A 151 -10.62 -8.10 2.14
N PRO A 152 -10.50 -7.91 0.82
CA PRO A 152 -10.87 -8.93 -0.14
C PRO A 152 -10.16 -10.28 0.05
N SER A 153 -8.85 -10.27 0.31
CA SER A 153 -8.05 -11.49 0.51
C SER A 153 -8.47 -12.30 1.74
N ALA A 154 -9.08 -11.67 2.75
CA ALA A 154 -9.64 -12.36 3.90
C ALA A 154 -10.98 -13.06 3.60
N TYR A 155 -11.63 -12.75 2.48
CA TYR A 155 -12.96 -13.25 2.13
C TYR A 155 -13.04 -13.99 0.79
N PHE A 156 -12.01 -14.01 -0.06
CA PHE A 156 -12.06 -14.71 -1.34
C PHE A 156 -12.49 -16.18 -1.22
N GLY A 157 -13.50 -16.56 -2.01
CA GLY A 157 -14.04 -17.92 -2.03
C GLY A 157 -14.92 -18.27 -0.82
N LYS A 158 -15.07 -17.36 0.15
CA LYS A 158 -15.95 -17.54 1.31
C LYS A 158 -17.39 -17.21 0.98
N THR A 159 -18.28 -17.57 1.89
CA THR A 159 -19.73 -17.33 1.73
C THR A 159 -20.20 -16.09 2.49
N TYR A 160 -21.40 -15.61 2.17
CA TYR A 160 -22.13 -14.65 3.00
C TYR A 160 -23.62 -15.01 3.05
N LEU A 161 -24.32 -14.49 4.05
CA LEU A 161 -25.78 -14.52 4.17
C LEU A 161 -26.31 -13.09 4.31
N MET A 162 -27.24 -12.66 3.45
CA MET A 162 -28.05 -11.47 3.65
C MET A 162 -29.43 -11.92 4.14
N ASP A 163 -29.71 -11.70 5.42
CA ASP A 163 -30.69 -12.46 6.19
C ASP A 163 -30.48 -13.97 5.99
N ALA A 164 -31.37 -14.63 5.24
CA ALA A 164 -31.24 -16.06 4.90
C ALA A 164 -30.70 -16.31 3.47
N ALA A 165 -30.56 -15.27 2.65
CA ALA A 165 -30.15 -15.41 1.26
C ALA A 165 -28.62 -15.62 1.15
N PRO A 166 -28.14 -16.76 0.61
CA PRO A 166 -26.72 -17.05 0.51
C PRO A 166 -26.08 -16.42 -0.72
N GLY A 167 -24.76 -16.21 -0.64
CA GLY A 167 -23.92 -15.88 -1.78
C GLY A 167 -22.44 -16.16 -1.52
N LEU A 168 -21.60 -15.81 -2.49
CA LEU A 168 -20.17 -16.08 -2.50
C LEU A 168 -19.38 -14.81 -2.78
N PHE A 169 -18.25 -14.65 -2.09
CA PHE A 169 -17.26 -13.64 -2.42
C PHE A 169 -16.38 -14.12 -3.58
N PRO A 170 -16.40 -13.45 -4.75
CA PRO A 170 -15.67 -13.92 -5.90
C PRO A 170 -14.17 -13.56 -5.79
N ARG A 171 -13.30 -14.40 -6.35
CA ARG A 171 -11.84 -14.14 -6.35
C ARG A 171 -11.49 -12.95 -7.25
N HIS A 172 -12.06 -12.89 -8.45
CA HIS A 172 -12.03 -11.71 -9.31
C HIS A 172 -13.37 -10.97 -9.22
N PRO A 173 -13.41 -9.63 -9.31
CA PRO A 173 -14.67 -8.91 -9.40
C PRO A 173 -15.46 -9.41 -10.62
N THR A 174 -16.72 -9.75 -10.39
CA THR A 174 -17.65 -10.21 -11.42
C THR A 174 -19.04 -9.67 -11.11
N GLY A 175 -19.87 -9.53 -12.13
CA GLY A 175 -21.28 -9.21 -11.96
C GLY A 175 -21.74 -8.05 -12.83
N PRO A 176 -23.03 -7.71 -12.76
CA PRO A 176 -23.59 -6.63 -13.54
C PRO A 176 -23.14 -5.27 -13.01
N MET A 177 -22.84 -4.36 -13.94
CA MET A 177 -22.61 -2.94 -13.68
C MET A 177 -23.89 -2.14 -13.93
N ALA A 178 -24.03 -1.00 -13.27
CA ALA A 178 -25.10 -0.05 -13.52
C ALA A 178 -25.05 0.46 -14.97
N LYS A 179 -26.22 0.60 -15.59
CA LYS A 179 -26.38 1.02 -17.00
C LYS A 179 -26.72 2.51 -17.14
N ASP A 180 -26.59 3.27 -16.06
CA ASP A 180 -26.91 4.70 -15.97
C ASP A 180 -25.72 5.61 -16.32
N GLY A 181 -24.59 5.02 -16.75
CA GLY A 181 -23.37 5.75 -17.08
C GLY A 181 -22.44 6.00 -15.88
N SER A 182 -22.85 5.66 -14.65
CA SER A 182 -21.97 5.74 -13.47
C SER A 182 -20.77 4.80 -13.61
N GLY A 183 -21.01 3.61 -14.20
CA GLY A 183 -20.02 2.54 -14.22
C GLY A 183 -19.78 1.93 -12.84
N ASP A 184 -20.75 2.04 -11.94
CA ASP A 184 -20.69 1.40 -10.62
C ASP A 184 -21.15 -0.06 -10.66
N PRO A 185 -20.67 -0.94 -9.76
CA PRO A 185 -21.24 -2.26 -9.59
C PRO A 185 -22.68 -2.20 -9.06
N LEU A 186 -23.49 -3.17 -9.48
CA LEU A 186 -24.69 -3.53 -8.74
C LEU A 186 -24.31 -4.33 -7.48
N PRO A 187 -25.16 -4.33 -6.44
CA PRO A 187 -24.88 -5.09 -5.23
C PRO A 187 -24.68 -6.59 -5.51
N LEU A 188 -23.77 -7.22 -4.76
CA LEU A 188 -23.74 -8.68 -4.63
C LEU A 188 -25.03 -9.19 -3.97
N THR A 189 -25.56 -8.40 -3.03
CA THR A 189 -26.84 -8.65 -2.36
C THR A 189 -27.34 -7.39 -1.65
N SER A 190 -28.64 -7.24 -1.46
CA SER A 190 -29.26 -6.05 -0.85
C SER A 190 -30.58 -6.36 -0.17
N GLY A 191 -31.07 -5.41 0.63
CA GLY A 191 -32.45 -5.39 1.13
C GLY A 191 -32.66 -6.09 2.47
N GLY A 192 -31.67 -6.83 2.98
CA GLY A 192 -31.77 -7.51 4.27
C GLY A 192 -31.49 -6.60 5.47
N LYS A 193 -31.84 -7.07 6.66
CA LYS A 193 -31.60 -6.37 7.94
C LYS A 193 -30.36 -6.89 8.68
N SER A 194 -29.89 -8.07 8.30
CA SER A 194 -28.68 -8.69 8.78
C SER A 194 -27.79 -9.12 7.62
N VAL A 195 -26.47 -8.94 7.74
CA VAL A 195 -25.50 -9.61 6.88
C VAL A 195 -24.50 -10.38 7.73
N THR A 196 -24.28 -11.65 7.41
CA THR A 196 -23.21 -12.48 8.00
C THR A 196 -22.18 -12.77 6.93
N LEU A 197 -20.95 -12.29 7.13
CA LEU A 197 -19.82 -12.53 6.25
C LEU A 197 -19.04 -13.75 6.77
N ALA A 198 -18.65 -14.66 5.88
CA ALA A 198 -17.91 -15.88 6.18
C ALA A 198 -18.53 -16.74 7.32
N PRO A 199 -19.82 -17.12 7.25
CA PRO A 199 -20.47 -17.91 8.30
C PRO A 199 -19.73 -19.24 8.60
N GLU A 200 -19.08 -19.82 7.59
CA GLU A 200 -18.31 -21.06 7.68
C GLU A 200 -16.93 -20.91 8.35
N ASP A 201 -16.38 -19.70 8.44
CA ASP A 201 -15.03 -19.46 8.95
C ASP A 201 -15.05 -18.67 10.28
N PRO A 202 -14.84 -19.32 11.44
CA PRO A 202 -14.84 -18.65 12.73
C PRO A 202 -13.71 -17.61 12.89
N MET A 203 -12.66 -17.62 12.06
CA MET A 203 -11.55 -16.68 12.17
C MET A 203 -11.89 -15.30 11.59
N THR A 204 -12.80 -15.23 10.61
CA THR A 204 -13.19 -13.99 9.92
C THR A 204 -14.68 -13.69 9.99
N ARG A 205 -15.49 -14.54 10.62
CA ARG A 205 -16.94 -14.36 10.67
C ARG A 205 -17.34 -13.07 11.36
N VAL A 206 -18.13 -12.24 10.67
CA VAL A 206 -18.72 -11.01 11.22
C VAL A 206 -20.18 -10.95 10.85
N THR A 207 -21.05 -10.69 11.83
CA THR A 207 -22.46 -10.37 11.59
C THR A 207 -22.70 -8.89 11.83
N ILE A 208 -23.44 -8.23 10.96
CA ILE A 208 -23.91 -6.85 11.13
C ILE A 208 -25.42 -6.87 11.05
N THR A 209 -26.10 -6.27 12.02
CA THR A 209 -27.56 -6.01 11.96
C THR A 209 -27.82 -4.52 11.99
N SER A 210 -28.83 -4.06 11.25
CA SER A 210 -29.23 -2.65 11.24
C SER A 210 -30.65 -2.44 11.78
N ASP A 211 -30.81 -1.48 12.70
CA ASP A 211 -32.14 -1.13 13.22
C ASP A 211 -32.96 -0.35 12.17
N GLN A 212 -32.31 0.61 11.49
CA GLN A 212 -32.99 1.63 10.69
C GLN A 212 -33.25 1.20 9.26
N GLY A 213 -32.21 1.17 8.41
CA GLY A 213 -32.30 0.86 6.99
C GLY A 213 -31.96 -0.59 6.65
N PRO A 214 -32.14 -1.03 5.40
CA PRO A 214 -31.55 -2.28 4.93
C PRO A 214 -30.04 -2.15 4.74
N LEU A 215 -29.37 -3.30 4.70
CA LEU A 215 -27.97 -3.46 4.35
C LEU A 215 -27.82 -3.82 2.88
N THR A 216 -26.68 -3.44 2.32
CA THR A 216 -26.27 -3.78 0.95
C THR A 216 -24.81 -4.18 0.96
N LEU A 217 -24.45 -5.18 0.19
CA LEU A 217 -23.06 -5.64 0.02
C LEU A 217 -22.62 -5.42 -1.43
N TYR A 218 -21.51 -4.74 -1.63
CA TYR A 218 -20.89 -4.49 -2.93
C TYR A 218 -19.51 -5.11 -3.03
N ASP A 219 -19.07 -5.33 -4.28
CA ASP A 219 -17.68 -5.57 -4.62
C ASP A 219 -17.12 -4.35 -5.34
N ALA A 220 -16.47 -3.44 -4.60
CA ALA A 220 -15.95 -2.19 -5.17
C ALA A 220 -14.79 -2.43 -6.16
N ARG A 221 -14.21 -3.63 -6.19
CA ARG A 221 -13.14 -3.99 -7.14
C ARG A 221 -13.59 -3.94 -8.60
N ALA A 222 -14.89 -4.09 -8.83
CA ALA A 222 -15.48 -3.96 -10.15
C ALA A 222 -15.46 -2.50 -10.66
N ARG A 223 -15.28 -1.52 -9.76
CA ARG A 223 -15.12 -0.11 -10.09
C ARG A 223 -13.64 0.30 -10.14
N ALA A 224 -12.88 -0.05 -9.12
CA ALA A 224 -11.45 0.25 -9.00
C ALA A 224 -10.70 -0.93 -8.37
N GLN A 225 -9.57 -1.35 -8.94
CA GLN A 225 -8.89 -2.61 -8.60
C GLN A 225 -8.39 -2.67 -7.15
N ASN A 226 -8.17 -1.52 -6.51
CA ASN A 226 -7.83 -1.39 -5.09
C ASN A 226 -9.06 -1.35 -4.16
N GLY A 227 -10.28 -1.43 -4.70
CA GLY A 227 -11.53 -1.46 -3.96
C GLY A 227 -11.69 -2.69 -3.06
N TRP A 228 -12.56 -2.57 -2.04
CA TRP A 228 -12.82 -3.64 -1.06
C TRP A 228 -14.27 -4.14 -1.14
N PHE A 229 -14.64 -5.15 -0.35
CA PHE A 229 -16.05 -5.52 -0.21
C PHE A 229 -16.74 -4.53 0.72
N VAL A 230 -17.77 -3.84 0.26
CA VAL A 230 -18.39 -2.74 1.01
C VAL A 230 -19.74 -3.18 1.56
N VAL A 231 -19.88 -3.22 2.88
CA VAL A 231 -21.21 -3.24 3.52
C VAL A 231 -21.68 -1.81 3.67
N ARG A 232 -22.94 -1.53 3.29
CA ARG A 232 -23.50 -0.17 3.28
C ARG A 232 -24.94 -0.12 3.76
N SER A 233 -25.29 1.00 4.43
CA SER A 233 -26.67 1.45 4.67
C SER A 233 -26.80 2.91 4.29
N MET A 234 -27.94 3.27 3.70
CA MET A 234 -28.25 4.64 3.31
C MET A 234 -28.77 5.45 4.49
N ILE A 235 -28.39 6.73 4.56
CA ILE A 235 -29.01 7.67 5.49
C ILE A 235 -30.37 8.08 4.93
N ALA A 236 -31.42 7.93 5.71
CA ALA A 236 -32.78 8.29 5.29
C ALA A 236 -32.96 9.81 5.17
N GLU A 237 -33.87 10.23 4.29
CA GLU A 237 -34.28 11.64 4.19
C GLU A 237 -34.81 12.14 5.54
N GLY A 238 -34.39 13.35 5.92
CA GLY A 238 -34.79 13.97 7.19
C GLY A 238 -34.13 13.36 8.44
N ALA A 239 -33.37 12.26 8.31
CA ALA A 239 -32.68 11.63 9.44
C ALA A 239 -31.63 12.58 10.04
N LYS A 240 -31.51 12.55 11.36
CA LYS A 240 -30.57 13.36 12.13
C LYS A 240 -29.94 12.53 13.24
N GLU A 241 -30.69 12.20 14.28
CA GLU A 241 -30.24 11.34 15.38
C GLU A 241 -30.42 9.88 15.01
N ASN A 242 -29.47 9.03 15.38
CA ASN A 242 -29.44 7.60 15.05
C ASN A 242 -29.72 7.36 13.55
N ALA A 243 -29.18 8.24 12.70
CA ALA A 243 -29.37 8.21 11.26
C ALA A 243 -28.90 6.88 10.65
N ILE A 244 -27.89 6.27 11.27
CA ILE A 244 -27.51 4.86 11.11
C ILE A 244 -27.34 4.26 12.49
N VAL A 245 -27.80 3.02 12.68
CA VAL A 245 -27.49 2.20 13.85
C VAL A 245 -27.19 0.78 13.39
N TRP A 246 -25.96 0.35 13.61
CA TRP A 246 -25.49 -0.99 13.33
C TRP A 246 -25.01 -1.68 14.61
N HIS A 247 -25.34 -2.96 14.75
CA HIS A 247 -24.79 -3.83 15.76
C HIS A 247 -23.83 -4.80 15.07
N VAL A 248 -22.54 -4.64 15.33
CA VAL A 248 -21.48 -5.43 14.72
C VAL A 248 -21.05 -6.50 15.71
N ARG A 249 -21.07 -7.76 15.26
CA ARG A 249 -20.77 -8.97 16.03
C ARG A 249 -19.73 -9.81 15.33
N PRO A 250 -18.43 -9.50 15.50
CA PRO A 250 -17.35 -10.38 15.11
C PRO A 250 -17.37 -11.66 15.96
N ASN A 251 -17.13 -12.81 15.35
CA ASN A 251 -16.97 -14.07 16.07
C ASN A 251 -15.60 -14.07 16.76
N VAL A 252 -15.56 -13.84 18.07
CA VAL A 252 -14.32 -13.92 18.85
C VAL A 252 -14.16 -15.32 19.43
N ILE A 253 -13.12 -16.04 19.00
CA ILE A 253 -12.79 -17.36 19.53
C ILE A 253 -12.35 -17.20 20.99
N LYS A 254 -12.99 -17.96 21.88
CA LYS A 254 -12.70 -17.91 23.31
C LYS A 254 -11.24 -18.28 23.57
N ASP A 255 -10.58 -17.49 24.43
CA ASP A 255 -9.18 -17.66 24.84
C ASP A 255 -8.21 -17.73 23.64
N TRP A 256 -8.55 -17.06 22.53
CA TRP A 256 -7.72 -17.07 21.33
C TRP A 256 -6.35 -16.45 21.61
N VAL A 257 -5.30 -17.17 21.22
CA VAL A 257 -3.92 -16.72 21.31
C VAL A 257 -3.28 -16.93 19.95
N ARG A 258 -2.61 -15.91 19.41
CA ARG A 258 -1.90 -16.04 18.14
C ARG A 258 -0.74 -17.03 18.28
N ALA A 259 -0.58 -17.92 17.30
CA ALA A 259 0.60 -18.76 17.21
C ALA A 259 1.86 -17.88 17.02
N PRO A 260 3.02 -18.25 17.59
CA PRO A 260 4.27 -17.52 17.40
C PRO A 260 4.62 -17.35 15.91
N VAL A 261 5.14 -16.17 15.55
CA VAL A 261 5.73 -15.95 14.23
C VAL A 261 7.24 -15.90 14.36
N VAL A 262 7.92 -16.84 13.72
CA VAL A 262 9.38 -16.92 13.69
C VAL A 262 9.89 -16.28 12.40
N SER A 263 10.41 -15.07 12.53
CA SER A 263 10.99 -14.27 11.45
C SER A 263 12.50 -14.48 11.40
N PHE A 264 13.01 -14.84 10.23
CA PHE A 264 14.43 -15.10 9.97
C PHE A 264 14.80 -14.61 8.57
N ASN A 265 16.10 -14.52 8.28
CA ASN A 265 16.54 -14.17 6.94
C ASN A 265 16.31 -15.34 5.98
N GLN A 266 15.29 -15.22 5.12
CA GLN A 266 14.92 -16.27 4.17
C GLN A 266 15.95 -16.48 3.06
N ALA A 267 16.78 -15.48 2.74
CA ALA A 267 17.94 -15.67 1.85
C ALA A 267 19.02 -16.57 2.50
N GLY A 268 19.04 -16.63 3.84
CA GLY A 268 19.98 -17.40 4.62
C GLY A 268 20.99 -16.54 5.37
N TYR A 269 22.08 -17.16 5.80
CA TYR A 269 23.12 -16.54 6.62
C TYR A 269 24.52 -16.97 6.16
N THR A 270 25.51 -16.10 6.31
CA THR A 270 26.91 -16.49 6.12
C THR A 270 27.50 -17.08 7.41
N PRO A 271 28.43 -18.06 7.33
CA PRO A 271 28.96 -18.78 8.49
C PRO A 271 29.51 -17.89 9.62
N ASN A 272 30.15 -16.77 9.28
CA ASN A 272 30.90 -15.95 10.24
C ASN A 272 30.14 -14.72 10.74
N ARG A 273 28.93 -14.46 10.25
CA ARG A 273 28.10 -13.33 10.71
C ARG A 273 27.18 -13.76 11.86
N PRO A 274 26.69 -12.79 12.66
CA PRO A 274 25.58 -13.02 13.58
C PRO A 274 24.36 -13.58 12.84
N LYS A 275 23.66 -14.51 13.50
CA LYS A 275 22.48 -15.20 12.98
C LYS A 275 21.42 -15.20 14.06
N VAL A 276 20.38 -14.42 13.84
CA VAL A 276 19.29 -14.23 14.80
C VAL A 276 17.98 -14.39 14.07
N ALA A 277 17.06 -15.12 14.69
CA ALA A 277 15.65 -15.08 14.36
C ALA A 277 14.89 -14.31 15.44
N LEU A 278 13.92 -13.49 15.02
CA LEU A 278 12.98 -12.82 15.92
C LEU A 278 11.71 -13.66 16.02
N ILE A 279 11.25 -13.86 17.25
CA ILE A 279 10.04 -14.61 17.57
C ILE A 279 9.04 -13.60 18.12
N GLU A 280 8.00 -13.32 17.34
CA GLU A 280 6.88 -12.46 17.73
C GLU A 280 5.82 -13.32 18.45
N LEU A 281 5.42 -12.89 19.64
CA LEU A 281 4.60 -13.64 20.59
C LEU A 281 3.37 -12.82 21.00
N ASP A 282 2.21 -13.46 21.02
CA ASP A 282 1.07 -12.91 21.75
C ASP A 282 1.42 -12.82 23.24
N PRO A 283 1.13 -11.71 23.95
CA PRO A 283 1.42 -11.58 25.39
C PRO A 283 0.77 -12.67 26.27
N HIS A 284 -0.30 -13.32 25.79
CA HIS A 284 -0.95 -14.43 26.48
C HIS A 284 -0.38 -15.80 26.10
N PHE A 285 0.55 -15.86 25.13
CA PHE A 285 1.17 -17.10 24.71
C PHE A 285 2.16 -17.60 25.76
N LYS A 286 2.02 -18.88 26.14
CA LYS A 286 2.97 -19.56 27.04
C LYS A 286 4.20 -19.97 26.25
N ALA A 287 5.07 -18.99 26.02
CA ALA A 287 6.29 -19.12 25.23
C ALA A 287 7.27 -20.16 25.82
N PRO A 288 7.71 -21.17 25.03
CA PRO A 288 8.86 -21.98 25.38
C PRO A 288 10.10 -21.09 25.59
N ALA A 289 10.91 -21.44 26.59
CA ALA A 289 12.13 -20.71 26.90
C ALA A 289 13.27 -20.97 25.89
N GLU A 290 13.13 -21.98 25.03
CA GLU A 290 14.15 -22.42 24.09
C GLU A 290 13.58 -22.56 22.67
N ALA A 291 14.45 -22.34 21.69
CA ALA A 291 14.22 -22.73 20.30
C ALA A 291 15.34 -23.67 19.84
N GLU A 292 15.09 -24.37 18.75
CA GLU A 292 15.99 -25.36 18.19
C GLU A 292 16.29 -25.04 16.73
N LEU A 293 17.55 -25.16 16.33
CA LEU A 293 17.97 -25.17 14.94
C LEU A 293 18.13 -26.63 14.51
N VAL A 294 17.44 -27.01 13.44
CA VAL A 294 17.56 -28.33 12.82
C VAL A 294 18.26 -28.19 11.46
N ARG A 295 19.12 -29.15 11.14
CA ARG A 295 19.74 -29.30 9.82
C ARG A 295 18.92 -30.29 9.00
N LEU A 296 18.61 -29.93 7.76
CA LEU A 296 18.00 -30.85 6.80
C LEU A 296 19.08 -31.68 6.14
N THR A 297 18.93 -33.00 6.21
CA THR A 297 19.80 -33.97 5.56
C THR A 297 19.24 -34.37 4.18
N ALA A 298 20.07 -35.01 3.35
CA ALA A 298 19.72 -35.33 1.97
C ALA A 298 18.54 -36.32 1.83
N ASP A 299 18.25 -37.11 2.87
CA ASP A 299 17.12 -38.05 2.90
C ASP A 299 15.84 -37.43 3.51
N GLY A 300 15.86 -36.12 3.78
CA GLY A 300 14.73 -35.38 4.34
C GLY A 300 14.63 -35.43 5.88
N ARG A 301 15.56 -36.11 6.58
CA ARG A 301 15.55 -36.08 8.05
C ARG A 301 16.01 -34.73 8.59
N GLU A 302 15.35 -34.30 9.66
CA GLU A 302 15.71 -33.15 10.49
C GLU A 302 16.64 -33.58 11.63
N GLU A 303 17.88 -33.10 11.62
CA GLU A 303 18.87 -33.34 12.67
C GLU A 303 19.02 -32.10 13.57
N PRO A 304 18.65 -32.15 14.87
CA PRO A 304 18.91 -31.05 15.80
C PRO A 304 20.41 -30.76 15.92
N VAL A 305 20.81 -29.52 15.63
CA VAL A 305 22.23 -29.09 15.71
C VAL A 305 22.48 -28.03 16.79
N LEU A 306 21.43 -27.35 17.24
CA LEU A 306 21.50 -26.40 18.35
C LEU A 306 20.16 -26.34 19.04
N ARG A 307 20.17 -26.34 20.37
CA ARG A 307 19.05 -25.93 21.22
C ARG A 307 19.56 -24.85 22.15
N ALA A 308 18.91 -23.69 22.16
CA ALA A 308 19.36 -22.57 22.98
C ALA A 308 18.18 -21.76 23.51
N ARG A 309 18.43 -21.08 24.63
CA ARG A 309 17.47 -20.19 25.27
C ARG A 309 17.17 -18.98 24.39
N THR A 310 15.90 -18.63 24.28
CA THR A 310 15.46 -17.38 23.63
C THR A 310 15.69 -16.19 24.56
N LEU A 311 16.13 -15.06 24.00
CA LEU A 311 16.44 -13.83 24.73
C LEU A 311 15.30 -12.82 24.57
N PRO A 312 14.73 -12.27 25.66
CA PRO A 312 13.70 -11.23 25.55
C PRO A 312 14.20 -9.99 24.78
N ARG A 313 13.32 -9.42 23.95
CA ARG A 313 13.52 -8.18 23.17
C ARG A 313 12.48 -7.09 23.49
N GLY A 314 11.62 -7.34 24.48
CA GLY A 314 10.65 -6.38 24.96
C GLY A 314 9.33 -6.43 24.20
N HIS A 315 8.47 -5.46 24.52
CA HIS A 315 7.15 -5.29 23.93
C HIS A 315 7.21 -4.22 22.85
N TRP A 316 6.64 -4.49 21.67
CA TRP A 316 6.50 -3.50 20.61
C TRP A 316 5.12 -3.60 19.96
N THR A 317 4.38 -2.50 19.99
CA THR A 317 2.98 -2.39 19.55
C THR A 317 2.04 -3.38 20.26
N ARG A 318 1.69 -4.51 19.65
CA ARG A 318 0.75 -5.51 20.17
C ARG A 318 1.43 -6.75 20.77
N TYR A 319 2.69 -7.00 20.42
CA TYR A 319 3.34 -8.28 20.65
C TYR A 319 4.60 -8.15 21.49
N ASP A 320 4.93 -9.25 22.17
CA ASP A 320 6.21 -9.43 22.84
C ASP A 320 7.19 -10.10 21.88
N TYR A 321 8.46 -9.74 21.98
CA TYR A 321 9.50 -10.25 21.09
C TYR A 321 10.57 -10.99 21.88
N ALA A 322 11.04 -12.08 21.29
CA ALA A 322 12.23 -12.80 21.72
C ALA A 322 13.19 -13.03 20.55
N ALA A 323 14.46 -13.25 20.84
CA ALA A 323 15.49 -13.55 19.86
C ALA A 323 16.03 -14.96 20.08
N PHE A 324 16.14 -15.73 19.00
CA PHE A 324 16.89 -16.98 18.97
C PHE A 324 18.22 -16.74 18.24
N ASP A 325 19.32 -16.75 18.99
CA ASP A 325 20.67 -16.59 18.46
C ASP A 325 21.30 -17.96 18.20
N PHE A 326 21.63 -18.22 16.93
CA PHE A 326 22.28 -19.44 16.48
C PHE A 326 23.60 -19.13 15.75
N SER A 327 24.23 -18.01 16.09
CA SER A 327 25.47 -17.52 15.49
C SER A 327 26.63 -18.51 15.62
N SER A 328 26.62 -19.36 16.66
CA SER A 328 27.62 -20.40 16.90
C SER A 328 27.63 -21.50 15.82
N VAL A 329 26.51 -21.71 15.10
CA VAL A 329 26.43 -22.68 14.02
C VAL A 329 27.05 -22.06 12.76
N ARG A 330 28.18 -22.64 12.33
CA ARG A 330 28.97 -22.15 11.18
C ARG A 330 29.04 -23.15 10.02
N THR A 331 28.70 -24.41 10.27
CA THR A 331 28.74 -25.46 9.25
C THR A 331 27.78 -25.09 8.10
N PRO A 332 28.24 -25.11 6.85
CA PRO A 332 27.33 -24.91 5.74
C PRO A 332 26.27 -26.02 5.60
N GLY A 333 25.06 -25.64 5.20
CA GLY A 333 23.95 -26.57 5.03
C GLY A 333 22.60 -25.88 4.92
N ILE A 334 21.55 -26.70 4.84
CA ILE A 334 20.15 -26.27 4.86
C ILE A 334 19.62 -26.48 6.27
N TYR A 335 18.97 -25.48 6.82
CA TYR A 335 18.50 -25.43 8.20
C TYR A 335 17.06 -24.95 8.28
N ALA A 336 16.38 -25.28 9.37
CA ALA A 336 15.11 -24.68 9.76
C ALA A 336 15.11 -24.41 11.27
N ILE A 337 14.22 -23.54 11.73
CA ILE A 337 14.05 -23.25 13.15
C ILE A 337 12.79 -23.96 13.63
N ARG A 338 12.90 -24.67 14.75
CA ARG A 338 11.78 -25.27 15.45
C ARG A 338 11.49 -24.49 16.73
N TYR A 339 10.26 -24.01 16.84
CA TYR A 339 9.78 -23.29 18.03
C TYR A 339 8.31 -23.59 18.28
N ALA A 340 7.96 -23.84 19.54
CA ALA A 340 6.58 -24.13 19.95
C ALA A 340 5.87 -25.23 19.11
N GLY A 341 6.62 -26.25 18.69
CA GLY A 341 6.10 -27.39 17.92
C GLY A 341 5.96 -27.15 16.41
N VAL A 342 6.33 -25.97 15.91
CA VAL A 342 6.33 -25.62 14.48
C VAL A 342 7.76 -25.52 13.96
N THR A 343 8.02 -26.11 12.79
CA THR A 343 9.27 -25.92 12.03
C THR A 343 9.04 -24.89 10.93
N THR A 344 9.95 -23.92 10.78
CA THR A 344 9.88 -22.89 9.72
C THR A 344 10.20 -23.47 8.34
N ASN A 345 9.96 -22.68 7.29
CA ASN A 345 10.58 -22.95 5.98
C ASN A 345 12.12 -23.01 6.11
N PRO A 346 12.79 -23.78 5.25
CA PRO A 346 14.24 -23.90 5.30
C PRO A 346 14.97 -22.65 4.80
N PHE A 347 16.19 -22.46 5.28
CA PHE A 347 17.14 -21.46 4.81
C PHE A 347 18.56 -22.04 4.80
N ARG A 348 19.46 -21.39 4.07
CA ARG A 348 20.86 -21.81 3.96
C ARG A 348 21.74 -21.11 4.99
N ILE A 349 22.69 -21.84 5.57
CA ILE A 349 23.92 -21.25 6.09
C ILE A 349 25.00 -21.56 5.04
N ALA A 350 25.53 -20.54 4.38
CA ALA A 350 26.48 -20.72 3.28
C ALA A 350 27.35 -19.47 3.09
N PRO A 351 28.64 -19.59 2.72
CA PRO A 351 29.53 -18.44 2.48
C PRO A 351 28.96 -17.43 1.47
N ASP A 352 28.19 -17.91 0.50
CA ASP A 352 27.62 -17.20 -0.64
C ASP A 352 26.11 -16.92 -0.47
N ALA A 353 25.58 -16.96 0.76
CA ALA A 353 24.14 -16.79 1.03
C ALA A 353 23.51 -15.50 0.45
N TYR A 354 24.31 -14.46 0.23
CA TYR A 354 23.86 -13.18 -0.32
C TYR A 354 24.45 -12.88 -1.70
N ALA A 355 25.22 -13.80 -2.29
CA ALA A 355 25.99 -13.50 -3.50
C ALA A 355 25.12 -13.14 -4.72
N ARG A 356 23.87 -13.61 -4.75
CA ARG A 356 22.96 -13.50 -5.91
C ARG A 356 21.62 -12.82 -5.63
N ILE A 357 21.37 -12.35 -4.42
CA ILE A 357 20.04 -11.84 -4.04
C ILE A 357 19.71 -10.48 -4.66
N TRP A 358 20.72 -9.75 -5.13
CA TRP A 358 20.58 -8.44 -5.74
C TRP A 358 20.32 -8.52 -7.26
N GLN A 359 20.58 -9.67 -7.88
CA GLN A 359 20.57 -9.82 -9.34
C GLN A 359 19.20 -9.54 -9.93
N THR A 360 18.13 -10.07 -9.32
CA THR A 360 16.76 -9.81 -9.79
C THR A 360 16.34 -8.34 -9.67
N SER A 361 16.90 -7.61 -8.68
CA SER A 361 16.68 -6.17 -8.59
C SER A 361 17.32 -5.43 -9.76
N LEU A 362 18.54 -5.83 -10.16
CA LEU A 362 19.24 -5.25 -11.30
C LEU A 362 18.64 -5.71 -12.64
N ASP A 363 18.69 -7.00 -12.93
CA ASP A 363 18.42 -7.55 -14.27
C ASP A 363 16.93 -7.59 -14.64
N THR A 364 16.02 -7.58 -13.66
CA THR A 364 14.58 -7.71 -13.89
C THR A 364 13.82 -6.47 -13.45
N PHE A 365 13.87 -6.09 -12.16
CA PHE A 365 13.05 -4.99 -11.65
C PHE A 365 13.43 -3.64 -12.25
N LEU A 366 14.71 -3.24 -12.22
CA LEU A 366 15.11 -1.96 -12.81
C LEU A 366 14.95 -1.94 -14.34
N ALA A 367 15.13 -3.07 -15.01
CA ALA A 367 14.89 -3.20 -16.44
C ALA A 367 13.40 -3.06 -16.80
N GLU A 368 12.49 -3.63 -15.98
CA GLU A 368 11.03 -3.48 -16.12
C GLU A 368 10.58 -2.02 -15.99
N GLN A 369 11.28 -1.23 -15.18
CA GLN A 369 10.93 0.18 -14.95
C GLN A 369 11.52 1.14 -16.00
N MET A 370 12.27 0.66 -16.99
CA MET A 370 12.83 1.54 -18.02
C MET A 370 11.74 2.19 -18.86
N ASP A 371 11.78 3.50 -18.96
CA ASP A 371 10.81 4.24 -19.75
C ASP A 371 11.29 4.44 -21.20
N HIS A 372 10.37 4.80 -22.10
CA HIS A 372 10.67 5.12 -23.50
C HIS A 372 11.22 3.97 -24.35
N VAL A 373 11.17 2.74 -23.83
CA VAL A 373 11.66 1.50 -24.46
C VAL A 373 10.66 0.38 -24.27
N GLY A 374 10.61 -0.56 -25.21
CA GLY A 374 9.83 -1.78 -25.08
C GLY A 374 10.60 -2.82 -24.29
N ILE A 375 9.94 -3.52 -23.36
CA ILE A 375 10.60 -4.45 -22.44
C ILE A 375 10.04 -5.85 -22.60
N ARG A 376 10.94 -6.80 -22.83
CA ARG A 376 10.61 -8.20 -23.07
C ARG A 376 11.48 -9.11 -22.22
N GLU A 377 10.88 -10.19 -21.74
CA GLU A 377 11.56 -11.33 -21.15
C GLU A 377 11.09 -12.59 -21.88
N GLN A 378 11.86 -13.00 -22.88
CA GLN A 378 11.51 -14.15 -23.73
C GLN A 378 10.13 -13.98 -24.39
N TYR A 379 9.15 -14.80 -24.02
CA TYR A 379 7.78 -14.72 -24.54
C TYR A 379 6.89 -13.72 -23.79
N ARG A 380 7.36 -13.18 -22.65
CA ARG A 380 6.62 -12.19 -21.88
C ARG A 380 6.98 -10.80 -22.37
N VAL A 381 5.97 -10.02 -22.72
CA VAL A 381 6.11 -8.57 -22.88
C VAL A 381 5.69 -7.95 -21.55
N TRP A 382 6.59 -7.19 -20.94
CA TRP A 382 6.30 -6.41 -19.75
C TRP A 382 5.65 -5.09 -20.14
N SER A 383 6.25 -4.39 -21.11
CA SER A 383 5.70 -3.17 -21.69
C SER A 383 6.02 -3.07 -23.18
N ALA A 384 5.09 -2.52 -23.98
CA ALA A 384 5.44 -1.91 -25.26
C ALA A 384 6.23 -0.60 -25.02
N PRO A 385 6.90 -0.01 -26.04
CA PRO A 385 7.58 1.26 -25.86
C PRO A 385 6.62 2.34 -25.33
N SER A 386 6.90 2.80 -24.12
CA SER A 386 6.04 3.73 -23.38
C SER A 386 6.37 5.19 -23.68
N HIS A 387 5.36 6.05 -23.54
CA HIS A 387 5.49 7.51 -23.51
C HIS A 387 6.33 8.13 -24.64
N LEU A 388 6.21 7.63 -25.88
CA LEU A 388 6.99 8.15 -27.01
C LEU A 388 6.61 9.58 -27.44
N ASP A 389 5.54 10.09 -26.86
CA ASP A 389 4.97 11.43 -26.98
C ASP A 389 5.48 12.42 -25.91
N ASP A 390 6.35 11.96 -25.01
CA ASP A 390 6.86 12.79 -23.93
C ASP A 390 7.62 14.04 -24.42
N ALA A 391 7.32 15.23 -23.90
CA ALA A 391 6.23 15.57 -22.96
C ALA A 391 5.66 16.94 -23.33
N ARG A 392 4.61 17.40 -22.64
CA ARG A 392 4.09 18.77 -22.76
C ARG A 392 4.39 19.60 -21.52
N GLN A 393 4.52 20.91 -21.69
CA GLN A 393 4.70 21.82 -20.56
C GLN A 393 3.44 21.84 -19.66
N ALA A 394 3.60 21.58 -18.36
CA ALA A 394 2.49 21.66 -17.40
C ALA A 394 1.86 23.07 -17.36
N PRO A 395 0.53 23.19 -17.14
CA PRO A 395 -0.14 24.48 -16.96
C PRO A 395 0.39 25.27 -15.76
N PRO A 396 0.39 26.62 -15.79
CA PRO A 396 0.78 27.44 -14.65
C PRO A 396 -0.29 27.42 -13.54
N ASN A 397 0.13 27.73 -12.32
CA ASN A 397 -0.73 27.88 -11.13
C ASN A 397 -1.62 26.66 -10.84
N ILE A 398 -1.06 25.46 -10.95
CA ILE A 398 -1.78 24.20 -10.70
C ILE A 398 -1.13 23.42 -9.57
N THR A 399 -1.96 22.71 -8.80
CA THR A 399 -1.55 21.58 -7.96
C THR A 399 -2.18 20.33 -8.55
N HIS A 400 -1.33 19.39 -8.96
CA HIS A 400 -1.71 18.10 -9.52
C HIS A 400 -2.27 17.18 -8.43
N PHE A 401 -3.06 16.18 -8.82
CA PHE A 401 -3.62 15.21 -7.87
C PHE A 401 -2.55 14.35 -7.20
N ASP A 402 -1.38 14.23 -7.83
CA ASP A 402 -0.20 13.53 -7.29
C ASP A 402 0.82 14.48 -6.62
N GLY A 403 0.35 15.63 -6.14
CA GLY A 403 1.17 16.55 -5.33
C GLY A 403 2.16 17.43 -6.10
N TYR A 404 2.37 17.20 -7.41
CA TYR A 404 3.16 18.08 -8.27
C TYR A 404 2.57 19.50 -8.32
N LYS A 405 3.43 20.52 -8.40
CA LYS A 405 3.01 21.92 -8.47
C LYS A 405 3.76 22.67 -9.55
N MET A 406 3.04 23.58 -10.20
CA MET A 406 3.60 24.54 -11.13
C MET A 406 3.07 25.94 -10.77
N GLY A 407 3.98 26.87 -10.57
CA GLY A 407 3.70 28.26 -10.24
C GLY A 407 3.35 29.08 -11.48
N ALA A 408 3.36 30.41 -11.31
CA ALA A 408 3.12 31.33 -12.42
C ALA A 408 4.32 31.41 -13.39
N ASN A 409 5.52 31.18 -12.88
CA ASN A 409 6.74 31.09 -13.68
C ASN A 409 7.01 29.61 -13.99
N LEU A 410 7.13 29.28 -15.27
CA LEU A 410 7.30 27.90 -15.70
C LEU A 410 8.76 27.44 -15.61
N ASP A 411 9.73 28.36 -15.53
CA ASP A 411 11.16 28.05 -15.68
C ASP A 411 11.43 27.17 -16.92
N SER A 412 10.78 27.52 -18.03
CA SER A 412 10.81 26.74 -19.27
C SER A 412 10.74 27.69 -20.47
N PRO A 413 11.44 27.37 -21.58
CA PRO A 413 11.31 28.14 -22.82
C PRO A 413 10.00 27.84 -23.57
N PHE A 414 9.21 26.86 -23.13
CA PHE A 414 7.96 26.44 -23.76
C PHE A 414 6.74 27.07 -23.08
N LYS A 415 5.69 27.28 -23.86
CA LYS A 415 4.40 27.75 -23.34
C LYS A 415 3.64 26.59 -22.71
N ALA A 416 2.72 26.89 -21.79
CA ALA A 416 1.80 25.91 -21.23
C ALA A 416 1.10 25.09 -22.32
N GLY A 417 1.14 23.76 -22.19
CA GLY A 417 0.56 22.80 -23.14
C GLY A 417 1.33 22.60 -24.44
N GLU A 418 2.44 23.33 -24.66
CA GLU A 418 3.32 23.13 -25.80
C GLU A 418 4.14 21.83 -25.64
N HIS A 419 4.32 21.09 -26.73
CA HIS A 419 5.19 19.91 -26.75
C HIS A 419 6.66 20.33 -26.56
N ILE A 420 7.36 19.58 -25.73
CA ILE A 420 8.76 19.74 -25.36
C ILE A 420 9.55 18.63 -26.07
N PRO A 421 10.24 18.94 -27.17
CA PRO A 421 11.01 17.94 -27.90
C PRO A 421 12.22 17.48 -27.09
N GLY A 422 12.52 16.18 -27.19
CA GLY A 422 13.75 15.57 -26.68
C GLY A 422 13.64 14.92 -25.30
N LEU A 423 12.46 14.90 -24.67
CA LEU A 423 12.26 14.25 -23.37
C LEU A 423 11.86 12.77 -23.45
N ALA A 424 11.38 12.29 -24.61
CA ALA A 424 10.99 10.89 -24.84
C ALA A 424 12.20 9.91 -24.96
N VAL A 425 13.12 9.95 -23.98
CA VAL A 425 14.34 9.14 -23.90
C VAL A 425 14.69 8.81 -22.44
N GLY A 426 15.14 7.57 -22.20
CA GLY A 426 15.74 7.16 -20.92
C GLY A 426 14.80 7.25 -19.71
N GLY A 427 15.39 7.16 -18.52
CA GLY A 427 14.69 7.33 -17.25
C GLY A 427 13.98 6.08 -16.77
N PHE A 428 13.50 6.12 -15.53
CA PHE A 428 12.80 5.02 -14.90
C PHE A 428 11.43 5.49 -14.42
N GLN A 429 10.41 4.65 -14.62
CA GLN A 429 9.11 4.76 -14.00
C GLN A 429 9.30 4.67 -12.48
N ASP A 430 8.83 5.67 -11.73
CA ASP A 430 9.27 5.90 -10.35
C ASP A 430 8.84 4.78 -9.38
N ALA A 431 7.57 4.38 -9.45
CA ALA A 431 7.02 3.40 -8.53
C ALA A 431 6.01 2.46 -9.22
N GLY A 432 4.77 2.43 -8.73
CA GLY A 432 3.71 1.58 -9.29
C GLY A 432 2.87 2.28 -10.36
N ASP A 433 2.95 3.61 -10.41
CA ASP A 433 2.55 4.48 -11.51
C ASP A 433 3.71 4.67 -12.49
N TYR A 434 3.44 5.41 -13.56
CA TYR A 434 4.36 5.56 -14.68
C TYR A 434 4.83 7.01 -14.87
N ASP A 435 5.02 7.75 -13.79
CA ASP A 435 5.69 9.04 -13.83
C ASP A 435 7.22 8.86 -13.87
N ILE A 436 7.94 9.92 -14.24
CA ILE A 436 9.38 10.02 -14.00
C ILE A 436 9.60 11.12 -12.98
N GLN A 437 10.03 10.75 -11.78
CA GLN A 437 10.52 11.69 -10.79
C GLN A 437 12.02 11.91 -10.98
N THR A 438 12.39 13.14 -11.31
CA THR A 438 13.76 13.49 -11.66
C THR A 438 14.76 13.22 -10.52
N PRO A 439 14.48 13.58 -9.26
CA PRO A 439 15.39 13.31 -8.16
C PRO A 439 15.64 11.80 -7.94
N GLU A 440 14.61 10.99 -8.12
CA GLU A 440 14.60 9.54 -7.91
C GLU A 440 15.34 8.83 -9.05
N ASN A 441 15.13 9.23 -10.30
CA ASN A 441 15.96 8.80 -11.43
C ASN A 441 17.46 9.12 -11.18
N ALA A 442 17.77 10.32 -10.68
CA ALA A 442 19.15 10.68 -10.32
C ALA A 442 19.70 9.83 -9.17
N MET A 443 18.86 9.43 -8.21
CA MET A 443 19.23 8.50 -7.15
C MET A 443 19.53 7.10 -7.68
N VAL A 444 18.72 6.57 -8.59
CA VAL A 444 18.99 5.26 -9.24
C VAL A 444 20.35 5.28 -9.93
N VAL A 445 20.62 6.30 -10.75
CA VAL A 445 21.93 6.46 -11.43
C VAL A 445 23.07 6.52 -10.42
N ARG A 446 22.97 7.36 -9.38
CA ARG A 446 24.00 7.51 -8.35
C ARG A 446 24.25 6.19 -7.61
N ASP A 447 23.18 5.50 -7.21
CA ASP A 447 23.27 4.31 -6.37
C ASP A 447 23.80 3.11 -7.17
N LEU A 448 23.49 3.00 -8.47
CA LEU A 448 24.15 2.04 -9.36
C LEU A 448 25.65 2.31 -9.50
N VAL A 449 26.05 3.58 -9.67
CA VAL A 449 27.46 3.96 -9.71
C VAL A 449 28.17 3.56 -8.41
N TRP A 450 27.59 3.88 -7.25
CA TRP A 450 28.15 3.50 -5.96
C TRP A 450 28.21 1.98 -5.78
N ALA A 451 27.15 1.26 -6.13
CA ALA A 451 27.13 -0.18 -6.03
C ALA A 451 28.25 -0.81 -6.87
N ARG A 452 28.48 -0.31 -8.09
CA ARG A 452 29.57 -0.73 -8.96
C ARG A 452 30.94 -0.38 -8.37
N GLU A 453 31.16 0.87 -7.97
CA GLU A 453 32.45 1.35 -7.44
C GLU A 453 32.84 0.68 -6.11
N LEU A 454 31.86 0.34 -5.26
CA LEU A 454 32.10 -0.21 -3.92
C LEU A 454 32.10 -1.74 -3.87
N PHE A 455 31.28 -2.39 -4.69
CA PHE A 455 31.04 -3.84 -4.57
C PHE A 455 31.30 -4.64 -5.85
N GLY A 456 31.45 -3.97 -7.00
CA GLY A 456 31.49 -4.64 -8.31
C GLY A 456 30.11 -5.16 -8.70
N LEU A 457 29.70 -4.90 -9.95
CA LEU A 457 28.42 -5.34 -10.50
C LEU A 457 28.64 -6.01 -11.87
N ASP A 458 29.54 -6.99 -11.88
CA ASP A 458 29.93 -7.76 -13.05
C ASP A 458 28.82 -8.78 -13.38
N TRP A 459 27.70 -8.28 -13.92
CA TRP A 459 26.50 -9.03 -14.27
C TRP A 459 25.96 -8.53 -15.60
N ASP A 460 25.69 -9.47 -16.50
CA ASP A 460 25.26 -9.24 -17.87
C ASP A 460 24.20 -10.30 -18.16
N GLU A 461 22.94 -9.93 -17.98
CA GLU A 461 21.79 -10.77 -18.27
C GLU A 461 20.68 -9.99 -18.99
N THR A 462 20.84 -8.68 -19.21
CA THR A 462 19.87 -7.82 -19.87
C THR A 462 20.54 -6.93 -20.90
N SER A 463 20.06 -6.97 -22.15
CA SER A 463 20.54 -6.07 -23.21
C SER A 463 19.61 -4.87 -23.38
N VAL A 464 20.17 -3.67 -23.47
CA VAL A 464 19.47 -2.39 -23.66
C VAL A 464 19.96 -1.75 -24.96
N ASP A 465 19.06 -1.59 -25.92
CA ASP A 465 19.29 -0.85 -27.16
C ASP A 465 18.34 0.35 -27.22
N GLU A 466 18.80 1.52 -26.74
CA GLU A 466 17.95 2.71 -26.70
C GLU A 466 17.64 3.26 -28.11
N ALA A 467 18.49 2.97 -29.10
CA ALA A 467 18.26 3.39 -30.48
C ALA A 467 17.12 2.58 -31.13
N ALA A 468 17.08 1.27 -30.86
CA ALA A 468 15.97 0.40 -31.24
C ALA A 468 14.77 0.51 -30.29
N ARG A 469 14.92 1.22 -29.16
CA ARG A 469 13.95 1.31 -28.07
C ARG A 469 13.56 -0.08 -27.54
N ALA A 470 14.54 -0.93 -27.28
CA ALA A 470 14.32 -2.32 -26.88
C ALA A 470 15.18 -2.73 -25.68
N VAL A 471 14.54 -3.40 -24.72
CA VAL A 471 15.17 -4.07 -23.59
C VAL A 471 14.78 -5.53 -23.64
N GLU A 472 15.77 -6.41 -23.56
CA GLU A 472 15.58 -7.86 -23.54
C GLU A 472 16.22 -8.42 -22.28
N ILE A 473 15.38 -8.81 -21.31
CA ILE A 473 15.78 -9.48 -20.08
C ILE A 473 16.08 -10.96 -20.39
N ARG A 474 17.10 -11.52 -19.75
CA ARG A 474 17.67 -12.86 -20.01
C ARG A 474 18.32 -12.97 -21.39
N LYS A 475 18.99 -11.90 -21.83
CA LYS A 475 19.71 -11.81 -23.09
C LYS A 475 21.03 -11.03 -22.91
N PRO A 476 22.11 -11.70 -22.49
CA PRO A 476 23.40 -11.04 -22.34
C PRO A 476 23.94 -10.53 -23.68
N ASP A 477 24.65 -9.40 -23.66
CA ASP A 477 25.26 -8.78 -24.83
C ASP A 477 26.75 -8.43 -24.69
N GLY A 478 27.36 -8.79 -23.56
CA GLY A 478 28.74 -8.51 -23.22
C GLY A 478 28.95 -7.18 -22.50
N VAL A 479 27.89 -6.43 -22.19
CA VAL A 479 27.95 -5.18 -21.43
C VAL A 479 27.26 -5.37 -20.08
N GLU A 480 27.94 -5.00 -18.99
CA GLU A 480 27.35 -5.07 -17.65
C GLU A 480 26.01 -4.33 -17.58
N ASP A 481 24.97 -5.00 -17.08
CA ASP A 481 23.63 -4.44 -16.90
C ASP A 481 23.69 -3.10 -16.18
N SER A 482 24.53 -3.00 -15.14
CA SER A 482 24.69 -1.76 -14.36
C SER A 482 25.16 -0.57 -15.21
N LEU A 483 26.06 -0.78 -16.19
CA LEU A 483 26.51 0.29 -17.10
C LEU A 483 25.42 0.70 -18.07
N GLN A 484 24.67 -0.27 -18.60
CA GLN A 484 23.55 -0.01 -19.49
C GLN A 484 22.45 0.79 -18.79
N GLN A 485 22.13 0.44 -17.54
CA GLN A 485 21.13 1.15 -16.73
C GLN A 485 21.58 2.55 -16.28
N ILE A 486 22.86 2.72 -15.91
CA ILE A 486 23.45 4.04 -15.64
C ILE A 486 23.32 4.93 -16.88
N ARG A 487 23.63 4.39 -18.06
CA ARG A 487 23.49 5.10 -19.33
C ARG A 487 22.05 5.51 -19.61
N HIS A 488 21.10 4.57 -19.44
CA HIS A 488 19.68 4.81 -19.65
C HIS A 488 19.11 5.91 -18.74
N GLY A 489 19.44 5.90 -17.45
CA GLY A 489 19.03 6.97 -16.53
C GLY A 489 19.69 8.31 -16.87
N ALA A 490 20.98 8.30 -17.21
CA ALA A 490 21.73 9.50 -17.58
C ALA A 490 21.21 10.18 -18.87
N LEU A 491 20.70 9.41 -19.84
CA LEU A 491 20.06 9.96 -21.04
C LEU A 491 18.97 10.97 -20.71
N GLN A 492 18.08 10.61 -19.77
CA GLN A 492 16.94 11.44 -19.42
C GLN A 492 17.38 12.68 -18.64
N LEU A 493 18.32 12.54 -17.70
CA LEU A 493 18.88 13.67 -16.95
C LEU A 493 19.60 14.68 -17.86
N LEU A 494 20.38 14.17 -18.83
CA LEU A 494 21.03 15.01 -19.83
C LEU A 494 20.03 15.68 -20.77
N ALA A 495 18.96 14.99 -21.15
CA ALA A 495 17.89 15.56 -21.97
C ALA A 495 17.27 16.79 -21.29
N GLN A 496 16.92 16.68 -20.01
CA GLN A 496 16.40 17.83 -19.24
C GLN A 496 17.39 19.00 -19.21
N TYR A 497 18.67 18.74 -18.88
CA TYR A 497 19.68 19.79 -18.84
C TYR A 497 19.84 20.48 -20.21
N LYS A 498 19.85 19.73 -21.31
CA LYS A 498 19.95 20.27 -22.68
C LYS A 498 18.74 21.14 -23.06
N VAL A 499 17.55 20.75 -22.60
CA VAL A 499 16.30 21.43 -22.93
C VAL A 499 16.09 22.70 -22.08
N PHE A 500 16.35 22.63 -20.78
CA PHE A 500 16.00 23.69 -19.83
C PHE A 500 17.20 24.43 -19.22
N GLY A 501 18.38 23.80 -19.19
CA GLY A 501 19.53 24.29 -18.43
C GLY A 501 19.47 24.00 -16.92
N HIS A 502 18.47 23.22 -16.48
CA HIS A 502 18.28 22.73 -15.11
C HIS A 502 17.53 21.41 -15.07
N ALA A 503 17.54 20.78 -13.91
CA ALA A 503 16.71 19.63 -13.58
C ALA A 503 15.26 20.07 -13.33
N ILE A 504 14.30 19.33 -13.85
CA ILE A 504 12.87 19.58 -13.61
C ILE A 504 12.39 18.82 -12.35
N VAL A 505 11.14 19.00 -11.96
CA VAL A 505 10.50 18.23 -10.87
C VAL A 505 10.27 16.80 -11.34
N GLY A 506 9.60 16.63 -12.47
CA GLY A 506 9.33 15.33 -13.07
C GLY A 506 8.33 15.42 -14.21
N ILE A 507 7.96 14.26 -14.75
CA ILE A 507 7.02 14.11 -15.86
C ILE A 507 5.92 13.15 -15.43
N VAL A 508 4.66 13.59 -15.42
CA VAL A 508 3.51 12.81 -14.91
C VAL A 508 2.32 12.98 -15.83
N ASP A 509 1.47 11.95 -15.93
CA ASP A 509 0.27 12.00 -16.76
C ASP A 509 -0.70 13.13 -16.35
N PRO A 510 -1.51 13.64 -17.30
CA PRO A 510 -2.35 14.81 -17.05
C PRO A 510 -3.71 14.50 -16.40
N THR A 511 -4.12 13.22 -16.35
CA THR A 511 -5.47 12.85 -15.92
C THR A 511 -5.48 11.65 -14.99
N LEU A 512 -6.29 11.72 -13.94
CA LEU A 512 -6.34 10.66 -12.93
C LEU A 512 -6.61 9.25 -13.49
N ARG A 513 -7.33 9.15 -14.61
CA ARG A 513 -7.59 7.87 -15.27
C ARG A 513 -6.31 7.25 -15.84
N GLN A 514 -5.39 8.06 -16.36
CA GLN A 514 -4.09 7.61 -16.84
C GLN A 514 -3.18 7.25 -15.64
N TYR A 515 -3.14 8.10 -14.61
CA TYR A 515 -2.39 7.83 -13.39
C TYR A 515 -2.76 6.50 -12.72
N ALA A 516 -4.06 6.21 -12.61
CA ALA A 516 -4.55 4.98 -12.01
C ALA A 516 -4.45 3.74 -12.92
N HIS A 517 -3.84 3.87 -14.10
CA HIS A 517 -3.67 2.77 -15.04
C HIS A 517 -2.77 1.68 -14.45
N LEU A 518 -3.09 0.42 -14.74
CA LEU A 518 -2.31 -0.75 -14.32
C LEU A 518 -2.10 -1.65 -15.53
N GLY A 519 -0.88 -2.17 -15.70
CA GLY A 519 -0.58 -3.19 -16.70
C GLY A 519 0.56 -2.80 -17.63
N ASP A 520 0.28 -2.66 -18.92
CA ASP A 520 1.27 -2.30 -19.94
C ASP A 520 1.44 -0.77 -19.98
N ALA A 521 2.59 -0.25 -19.58
CA ALA A 521 2.91 1.19 -19.61
C ALA A 521 2.88 1.74 -21.05
N GLY A 522 3.25 0.92 -22.03
CA GLY A 522 3.18 1.24 -23.46
C GLY A 522 1.77 1.53 -23.99
N SER A 523 0.73 1.27 -23.19
CA SER A 523 -0.66 1.54 -23.53
C SER A 523 -1.28 2.71 -22.77
N GLN A 524 -0.53 3.42 -21.93
CA GLN A 524 -1.03 4.56 -21.15
C GLN A 524 -1.28 5.80 -22.03
N THR A 525 -0.49 5.97 -23.09
CA THR A 525 -0.66 6.99 -24.14
C THR A 525 -0.71 6.34 -25.52
N ASP A 526 -1.06 7.10 -26.56
CA ASP A 526 -0.96 6.62 -27.93
C ASP A 526 0.41 6.78 -28.60
N GLY A 527 1.37 7.36 -27.87
CA GLY A 527 2.75 7.55 -28.31
C GLY A 527 2.90 8.57 -29.45
N LEU A 528 1.88 9.38 -29.72
CA LEU A 528 1.89 10.43 -30.73
C LEU A 528 1.75 11.79 -30.05
N THR A 529 2.54 12.78 -30.49
CA THR A 529 2.47 14.13 -29.93
C THR A 529 1.10 14.76 -30.14
N TYR A 530 0.57 15.42 -29.11
CA TYR A 530 -0.69 16.15 -29.22
C TYR A 530 -0.64 17.31 -30.24
N ASP A 531 -1.61 17.33 -31.15
CA ASP A 531 -1.89 18.42 -32.07
C ASP A 531 -3.31 18.96 -31.84
N PRO A 532 -3.47 20.20 -31.33
CA PRO A 532 -4.78 20.79 -31.05
C PRO A 532 -5.62 21.07 -32.30
N SER A 533 -5.06 20.96 -33.51
CA SER A 533 -5.78 21.10 -34.77
C SER A 533 -6.52 19.82 -35.19
N LEU A 534 -6.16 18.67 -34.58
CA LEU A 534 -6.80 17.37 -34.82
C LEU A 534 -7.98 17.16 -33.88
N LYS A 535 -8.94 16.33 -34.29
CA LYS A 535 -10.03 15.90 -33.40
C LYS A 535 -9.51 14.92 -32.35
N PRO A 536 -10.17 14.78 -31.17
CA PRO A 536 -9.67 13.95 -30.06
C PRO A 536 -9.28 12.49 -30.37
N ALA A 537 -9.85 11.88 -31.41
CA ALA A 537 -9.54 10.52 -31.84
C ALA A 537 -8.83 10.46 -33.21
N GLU A 538 -8.50 11.61 -33.79
CA GLU A 538 -7.82 11.70 -35.08
C GLU A 538 -6.30 11.55 -34.88
N ARG A 539 -5.69 10.76 -35.76
CA ARG A 539 -4.25 10.53 -35.80
C ARG A 539 -3.73 10.86 -37.19
N LYS A 540 -2.69 11.68 -37.28
CA LYS A 540 -2.15 12.14 -38.55
C LYS A 540 -0.69 12.54 -38.41
N ASN A 541 0.16 12.04 -39.32
CA ASN A 541 1.56 12.45 -39.45
C ASN A 541 2.39 12.38 -38.14
N GLY A 542 2.19 11.35 -37.33
CA GLY A 542 2.92 11.20 -36.06
C GLY A 542 2.35 12.02 -34.89
N ALA A 543 1.20 12.66 -35.08
CA ALA A 543 0.48 13.39 -34.05
C ALA A 543 -0.93 12.83 -33.83
N SER A 544 -1.52 13.11 -32.67
CA SER A 544 -2.91 12.78 -32.33
C SER A 544 -3.63 13.99 -31.75
N GLY A 545 -4.96 14.02 -31.83
CA GLY A 545 -5.75 15.00 -31.07
C GLY A 545 -6.02 14.58 -29.62
N ALA A 546 -5.50 13.43 -29.19
CA ALA A 546 -5.63 12.96 -27.82
C ALA A 546 -4.73 13.80 -26.91
N GLN A 547 -5.23 14.18 -25.72
CA GLN A 547 -4.48 14.99 -24.76
C GLN A 547 -3.83 14.11 -23.70
N ASP A 548 -3.27 12.98 -24.09
CA ASP A 548 -2.69 11.97 -23.23
C ASP A 548 -1.19 12.16 -22.96
N ASP A 549 -0.47 13.01 -23.70
CA ASP A 549 0.95 13.28 -23.42
C ASP A 549 1.12 13.78 -21.99
N ARG A 550 2.09 13.18 -21.28
CA ARG A 550 2.46 13.55 -19.92
C ARG A 550 2.90 15.00 -19.83
N TRP A 551 2.74 15.59 -18.65
CA TRP A 551 3.14 16.93 -18.33
C TRP A 551 4.49 16.97 -17.62
N ALA A 552 5.41 17.78 -18.15
CA ALA A 552 6.65 18.14 -17.49
C ALA A 552 6.42 19.30 -16.50
N PHE A 553 6.74 19.07 -15.24
CA PHE A 553 6.76 20.09 -14.19
C PHE A 553 8.18 20.64 -14.05
N THR A 554 8.42 21.79 -14.69
CA THR A 554 9.72 22.35 -15.04
C THR A 554 10.36 23.32 -14.04
N THR A 555 9.77 23.52 -12.86
CA THR A 555 10.26 24.45 -11.85
C THR A 555 11.74 24.19 -11.50
N ASP A 556 12.55 25.25 -11.52
CA ASP A 556 13.99 25.19 -11.27
C ASP A 556 14.29 25.13 -9.76
N LEU A 557 14.35 23.91 -9.22
CA LEU A 557 14.61 23.68 -7.79
C LEU A 557 16.10 23.42 -7.52
N PRO A 558 16.73 24.17 -6.60
CA PRO A 558 18.13 23.93 -6.20
C PRO A 558 18.41 22.50 -5.76
N ALA A 559 17.49 21.87 -5.00
CA ALA A 559 17.66 20.51 -4.52
C ALA A 559 17.74 19.50 -5.68
N ASN A 560 16.84 19.59 -6.65
CA ASN A 560 16.82 18.72 -7.82
C ASN A 560 18.11 18.89 -8.65
N ASN A 561 18.53 20.13 -8.87
CA ASN A 561 19.79 20.40 -9.58
C ASN A 561 21.00 19.75 -8.90
N LEU A 562 21.08 19.79 -7.57
CA LEU A 562 22.18 19.15 -6.83
C LEU A 562 22.12 17.62 -6.91
N MET A 563 20.92 17.03 -6.86
CA MET A 563 20.75 15.58 -7.01
C MET A 563 21.12 15.10 -8.41
N VAL A 564 20.67 15.81 -9.45
CA VAL A 564 21.02 15.53 -10.84
C VAL A 564 22.51 15.74 -11.09
N ALA A 565 23.11 16.81 -10.56
CA ALA A 565 24.56 17.02 -10.66
C ALA A 565 25.35 15.85 -10.05
N ALA A 566 24.93 15.33 -8.90
CA ALA A 566 25.55 14.18 -8.27
C ALA A 566 25.42 12.90 -9.11
N GLY A 567 24.22 12.62 -9.65
CA GLY A 567 23.97 11.49 -10.53
C GLY A 567 24.82 11.55 -11.81
N LEU A 568 24.82 12.69 -12.51
CA LEU A 568 25.59 12.89 -13.74
C LEU A 568 27.11 12.85 -13.51
N ALA A 569 27.61 13.42 -12.41
CA ALA A 569 29.03 13.29 -12.05
C ALA A 569 29.43 11.84 -11.76
N GLY A 570 28.52 11.04 -11.18
CA GLY A 570 28.69 9.60 -11.02
C GLY A 570 28.72 8.87 -12.37
N ALA A 571 27.71 9.12 -13.21
CA ALA A 571 27.59 8.52 -14.54
C ALA A 571 28.82 8.80 -15.41
N SER A 572 29.35 10.03 -15.36
CA SER A 572 30.58 10.40 -16.08
C SER A 572 31.74 9.46 -15.76
N ARG A 573 31.97 9.13 -14.48
CA ARG A 573 33.05 8.21 -14.09
C ARG A 573 32.76 6.78 -14.53
N ALA A 574 31.53 6.30 -14.35
CA ALA A 574 31.16 4.94 -14.70
C ALA A 574 31.22 4.67 -16.21
N LEU A 575 30.81 5.65 -17.02
CA LEU A 575 30.71 5.53 -18.48
C LEU A 575 31.98 5.95 -19.23
N ALA A 576 33.01 6.46 -18.55
CA ALA A 576 34.21 7.01 -19.21
C ALA A 576 34.89 6.05 -20.21
N GLN A 577 34.81 4.73 -19.97
CA GLN A 577 35.40 3.71 -20.84
C GLN A 577 34.43 3.22 -21.93
N SER A 578 33.14 3.04 -21.60
CA SER A 578 32.14 2.48 -22.51
C SER A 578 31.50 3.52 -23.43
N ASP A 579 31.31 4.75 -22.95
CA ASP A 579 30.72 5.88 -23.67
C ASP A 579 31.42 7.21 -23.28
N PRO A 580 32.65 7.46 -23.77
CA PRO A 580 33.42 8.65 -23.40
C PRO A 580 32.75 9.97 -23.83
N ALA A 581 31.89 9.94 -24.85
CA ALA A 581 31.15 11.11 -25.30
C ALA A 581 30.07 11.49 -24.28
N MET A 582 29.20 10.55 -23.90
CA MET A 582 28.22 10.79 -22.84
C MET A 582 28.88 11.13 -21.52
N ALA A 583 30.00 10.48 -21.18
CA ALA A 583 30.73 10.77 -19.97
C ALA A 583 31.20 12.24 -19.88
N ALA A 584 31.70 12.80 -20.99
CA ALA A 584 32.10 14.20 -21.05
C ALA A 584 30.91 15.16 -20.93
N GLU A 585 29.78 14.84 -21.60
CA GLU A 585 28.55 15.62 -21.49
C GLU A 585 27.98 15.62 -20.07
N ALA A 586 27.97 14.45 -19.42
CA ALA A 586 27.51 14.30 -18.05
C ALA A 586 28.34 15.11 -17.06
N LEU A 587 29.68 15.10 -17.20
CA LEU A 587 30.55 15.93 -16.36
C LEU A 587 30.28 17.42 -16.56
N HIS A 588 30.19 17.86 -17.82
CA HIS A 588 29.94 19.26 -18.14
C HIS A 588 28.61 19.75 -17.55
N ALA A 589 27.54 18.98 -17.73
CA ALA A 589 26.23 19.29 -17.16
C ALA A 589 26.28 19.33 -15.62
N ALA A 590 26.94 18.35 -14.98
CA ALA A 590 27.08 18.31 -13.52
C ALA A 590 27.82 19.55 -12.98
N GLU A 591 28.92 19.95 -13.60
CA GLU A 591 29.70 21.14 -13.22
C GLU A 591 28.88 22.43 -13.39
N ALA A 592 28.13 22.54 -14.49
CA ALA A 592 27.29 23.70 -14.76
C ALA A 592 26.15 23.82 -13.74
N LEU A 593 25.45 22.71 -13.46
CA LEU A 593 24.39 22.65 -12.45
C LEU A 593 24.94 22.97 -11.05
N TRP A 594 26.09 22.41 -10.68
CA TRP A 594 26.75 22.70 -9.43
C TRP A 594 27.14 24.18 -9.30
N ALA A 595 27.82 24.73 -10.32
CA ALA A 595 28.27 26.12 -10.33
C ALA A 595 27.08 27.10 -10.23
N LYS A 596 25.96 26.80 -10.90
CA LYS A 596 24.71 27.56 -10.80
C LYS A 596 24.24 27.66 -9.35
N GLN A 597 24.28 26.56 -8.58
CA GLN A 597 23.84 26.56 -7.18
C GLN A 597 24.82 27.24 -6.22
N GLN A 598 26.11 27.37 -6.58
CA GLN A 598 27.07 28.13 -5.79
C GLN A 598 26.86 29.65 -5.89
N GLN A 599 26.18 30.13 -6.92
CA GLN A 599 26.00 31.55 -7.22
C GLN A 599 24.57 32.06 -6.96
N GLY A 600 23.62 31.16 -6.70
CA GLY A 600 22.20 31.45 -6.61
C GLY A 600 21.70 31.85 -5.22
N VAL A 601 20.66 32.68 -5.19
CA VAL A 601 19.80 32.85 -3.99
C VAL A 601 18.81 31.70 -3.97
N ILE A 602 18.77 30.93 -2.87
CA ILE A 602 17.77 29.87 -2.67
C ILE A 602 16.39 30.53 -2.64
N LYS A 603 15.59 30.31 -3.69
CA LYS A 603 14.16 30.66 -3.70
C LYS A 603 13.37 29.47 -3.17
N ALA A 604 12.38 29.74 -2.33
CA ALA A 604 11.35 28.74 -2.04
C ALA A 604 10.59 28.49 -3.35
N GLY A 605 10.74 27.30 -3.92
CA GLY A 605 10.04 26.91 -5.14
C GLY A 605 8.75 26.14 -4.85
N ASP A 606 7.87 26.18 -5.83
CA ASP A 606 6.77 25.24 -6.05
C ASP A 606 7.35 23.88 -6.48
N GLY A 607 7.51 22.97 -5.53
CA GLY A 607 7.91 21.58 -5.81
C GLY A 607 6.76 20.60 -5.65
N ARG A 608 7.06 19.30 -5.69
CA ARG A 608 6.14 18.26 -5.24
C ARG A 608 5.97 18.32 -3.73
N ASP A 609 4.76 18.11 -3.24
CA ASP A 609 4.52 17.97 -1.80
C ASP A 609 4.57 16.50 -1.38
N ASP A 610 5.74 16.07 -0.91
CA ASP A 610 5.93 14.71 -0.39
C ASP A 610 5.60 14.62 1.12
N SER A 611 5.04 15.68 1.71
CA SER A 611 4.80 15.71 3.15
C SER A 611 3.68 14.75 3.54
N THR A 612 4.03 13.74 4.34
CA THR A 612 3.10 12.91 5.14
C THR A 612 2.43 13.72 6.28
N SER A 613 2.47 15.05 6.21
CA SER A 613 1.98 15.95 7.24
C SER A 613 0.52 16.28 6.94
N PRO A 614 -0.40 16.19 7.93
CA PRO A 614 -1.82 16.34 7.68
C PRO A 614 -2.11 17.78 7.25
N ARG A 615 -2.26 18.00 5.94
CA ARG A 615 -3.02 19.15 5.47
C ARG A 615 -4.46 18.89 5.88
N SER A 616 -4.98 19.73 6.78
CA SER A 616 -6.43 19.91 6.88
C SER A 616 -6.94 20.19 5.47
N ALA A 617 -7.87 19.38 4.96
CA ALA A 617 -8.62 19.70 3.75
C ALA A 617 -9.09 21.16 3.88
N GLN A 618 -8.64 22.03 2.97
CA GLN A 618 -9.11 23.42 2.93
C GLN A 618 -10.63 23.43 2.76
#